data_AF-A0A7C3RUM9-F1
#
_entry.id   AF-A0A7C3RUM9-F1
#
_cell.length_a   1.000
_cell.length_b   1.000
_cell.length_c   1.000
_cell.angle_alpha   90.00
_cell.angle_beta   90.00
_cell.angle_gamma   90.00
#
_symmetry.space_group_name_H-M   'P 1'
#
loop_
_entity.id
_entity.type
_entity.pdbx_description
1 polymer ?
#
loop_
_entity_poly.entity_id
_entity_poly.type
_entity_poly.pdbx_seq_one_letter_code
_entity_poly.pdbx_strand_id
1 'polypeptide(L)'
;MASRDTLKKIDILRHELKALRFILDNYHSGGIERSAIPPREDFFSEQSRHIYAAIVGAESRADAEKRIASLELDDVDVESFLRLGGEHYYTYPALVRERARAIRLGQLKVEEP
;
A
#
# COMPACT_ATOMS: atom_id res chain seq x y z
N MET A 1 -23.71 -12.22 -18.78
CA MET A 1 -22.55 -11.30 -18.95
C MET A 1 -21.94 -11.16 -17.56
N ALA A 2 -20.69 -11.58 -17.37
CA ALA A 2 -20.03 -11.44 -16.07
C ALA A 2 -19.98 -9.96 -15.72
N SER A 3 -20.57 -9.58 -14.58
CA SER A 3 -20.38 -8.26 -13.99
C SER A 3 -18.88 -7.99 -13.96
N ARG A 4 -18.43 -6.95 -14.66
CA ARG A 4 -17.06 -6.47 -14.48
C ARG A 4 -17.00 -6.02 -13.02
N ASP A 5 -16.21 -6.69 -12.20
CA ASP A 5 -16.02 -6.25 -10.82
C ASP A 5 -15.42 -4.85 -10.87
N THR A 6 -16.18 -3.88 -10.36
CA THR A 6 -15.76 -2.49 -10.23
C THR A 6 -15.29 -2.24 -8.80
N LEU A 7 -14.21 -1.48 -8.67
CA LEU A 7 -13.63 -1.14 -7.37
C LEU A 7 -13.40 0.37 -7.32
N LYS A 8 -13.86 1.00 -6.24
CA LYS A 8 -13.70 2.44 -6.04
C LYS A 8 -12.26 2.78 -5.71
N LYS A 9 -11.76 3.92 -6.19
CA LYS A 9 -10.42 4.43 -5.85
C LYS A 9 -10.17 4.48 -4.33
N ILE A 10 -11.16 4.88 -3.54
CA ILE A 10 -11.04 4.96 -2.09
C ILE A 10 -10.82 3.58 -1.44
N ASP A 11 -11.45 2.53 -1.98
CA ASP A 11 -11.26 1.17 -1.48
C ASP A 11 -9.88 0.64 -1.89
N ILE A 12 -9.38 1.00 -3.07
CA ILE A 12 -8.02 0.69 -3.49
C ILE A 12 -7.02 1.33 -2.52
N LEU A 13 -7.13 2.64 -2.29
CA LEU A 13 -6.26 3.38 -1.37
C LEU A 13 -6.28 2.74 0.02
N ARG A 14 -7.46 2.45 0.58
CA ARG A 14 -7.57 1.85 1.91
C ARG A 14 -6.87 0.49 2.00
N HIS A 15 -6.93 -0.32 0.96
CA HIS A 15 -6.25 -1.62 0.92
C HIS A 15 -4.74 -1.48 0.71
N GLU A 16 -4.31 -0.52 -0.10
CA GLU A 16 -2.89 -0.18 -0.27
C GLU A 16 -2.28 0.31 1.03
N LEU A 17 -2.97 1.16 1.80
CA LEU A 17 -2.52 1.60 3.12
C LEU A 17 -2.38 0.44 4.10
N LYS A 18 -3.31 -0.52 4.10
CA LYS A 18 -3.17 -1.73 4.93
C LYS A 18 -1.93 -2.55 4.55
N ALA A 19 -1.67 -2.71 3.24
CA ALA A 19 -0.45 -3.37 2.77
C ALA A 19 0.81 -2.62 3.22
N LEU A 20 0.84 -1.30 3.02
CA LEU A 20 1.96 -0.44 3.39
C LEU A 20 2.22 -0.45 4.89
N ARG A 21 1.17 -0.52 5.70
CA ARG A 21 1.29 -0.63 7.16
C ARG A 21 1.94 -1.95 7.57
N PHE A 22 1.51 -3.07 6.99
CA PHE A 22 2.18 -4.37 7.20
C PHE A 22 3.65 -4.33 6.75
N ILE A 23 3.92 -3.72 5.60
CA ILE A 23 5.29 -3.58 5.08
C ILE A 23 6.14 -2.73 6.02
N LEU A 24 5.66 -1.59 6.51
CA LEU A 24 6.39 -0.73 7.46
C LEU A 24 6.79 -1.51 8.72
N ASP A 25 5.89 -2.35 9.25
CA ASP A 25 6.16 -3.13 10.46
C ASP A 25 7.19 -4.26 10.24
N ASN A 26 7.32 -4.78 9.01
CA ASN A 26 8.09 -6.00 8.73
C ASN A 26 9.33 -5.81 7.83
N TYR A 27 9.42 -4.68 7.10
CA TYR A 27 10.44 -4.47 6.07
C TYR A 27 11.85 -4.41 6.64
N HIS A 28 12.05 -3.69 7.75
CA HIS A 28 13.38 -3.49 8.35
C HIS A 28 13.75 -4.58 9.36
N SER A 29 12.77 -5.31 9.90
CA SER A 29 13.00 -6.45 10.80
C SER A 29 13.29 -7.75 10.06
N GLY A 30 13.10 -7.79 8.73
CA GLY A 30 13.20 -9.01 7.93
C GLY A 30 11.99 -9.94 8.09
N GLY A 31 10.90 -9.48 8.71
CA GLY A 31 9.66 -10.23 8.91
C GLY A 31 8.84 -10.47 7.63
N ILE A 32 9.29 -9.92 6.49
CA ILE A 32 8.71 -10.14 5.17
C ILE A 32 9.82 -10.36 4.14
N GLU A 33 9.66 -11.36 3.28
CA GLU A 33 10.57 -11.57 2.17
C GLU A 33 10.49 -10.41 1.16
N ARG A 34 11.64 -9.99 0.60
CA ARG A 34 11.67 -8.94 -0.42
C ARG A 34 10.84 -9.29 -1.66
N SER A 35 10.81 -10.58 -2.01
CA SER A 35 10.00 -11.17 -3.07
C SER A 35 8.49 -11.10 -2.81
N ALA A 36 8.03 -10.84 -1.58
CA ALA A 36 6.62 -10.73 -1.19
C ALA A 36 6.13 -9.26 -1.16
N ILE A 37 7.04 -8.28 -1.21
CA ILE A 37 6.71 -6.85 -1.24
C ILE A 37 6.23 -6.46 -2.65
N PRO A 38 5.01 -5.91 -2.83
CA PRO A 38 4.54 -5.44 -4.13
C PRO A 38 5.52 -4.43 -4.72
N PRO A 39 5.86 -4.54 -6.01
CA PRO A 39 6.64 -3.51 -6.67
C PRO A 39 5.87 -2.18 -6.67
N ARG A 40 6.59 -1.07 -6.79
CA ARG A 40 6.03 0.29 -6.68
C ARG A 40 4.86 0.52 -7.65
N GLU A 41 4.95 -0.03 -8.86
CA GLU A 41 3.96 0.07 -9.92
C GLU A 41 2.68 -0.74 -9.68
N ASP A 42 2.66 -1.62 -8.68
CA ASP A 42 1.44 -2.30 -8.26
C ASP A 42 0.56 -1.41 -7.37
N PHE A 43 1.12 -0.35 -6.76
CA PHE A 43 0.34 0.66 -6.06
C PHE A 43 -0.27 1.63 -7.07
N PHE A 44 -1.60 1.74 -7.05
CA PHE A 44 -2.37 2.59 -7.93
C PHE A 44 -2.35 4.05 -7.46
N SER A 45 -2.48 4.30 -6.15
CA SER A 45 -2.47 5.66 -5.60
C SER A 45 -1.06 6.26 -5.58
N GLU A 46 -0.94 7.53 -5.97
CA GLU A 46 0.30 8.29 -5.86
C GLU A 46 0.75 8.42 -4.40
N GLN A 47 -0.19 8.70 -3.49
CA GLN A 47 0.07 8.80 -2.05
C GLN A 47 0.64 7.47 -1.50
N SER A 48 0.10 6.33 -1.95
CA SER A 48 0.62 5.01 -1.59
C SER A 48 2.03 4.76 -2.13
N ARG A 49 2.35 5.26 -3.33
CA ARG A 49 3.71 5.19 -3.89
C ARG A 49 4.71 6.05 -3.10
N HIS A 50 4.28 7.20 -2.57
CA HIS A 50 5.13 8.04 -1.71
C HIS A 50 5.44 7.34 -0.39
N ILE A 51 4.44 6.76 0.27
CA ILE A 51 4.64 5.97 1.49
C ILE A 51 5.55 4.77 1.20
N TYR A 52 5.31 4.04 0.10
CA TYR A 52 6.17 2.93 -0.30
C TYR A 52 7.64 3.34 -0.44
N ALA A 53 7.90 4.44 -1.16
CA ALA A 53 9.25 4.95 -1.37
C ALA A 53 9.91 5.37 -0.05
N ALA A 54 9.16 5.97 0.85
CA ALA A 54 9.64 6.33 2.19
C ALA A 54 10.05 5.10 3.00
N ILE A 55 9.31 3.99 2.93
CA ILE A 55 9.65 2.74 3.63
C ILE A 55 10.88 2.08 3.00
N VAL A 56 10.85 1.81 1.69
CA VAL A 56 11.90 1.05 1.01
C VAL A 56 13.22 1.80 0.97
N GLY A 57 13.17 3.13 0.86
CA GLY A 57 14.35 4.00 0.80
C GLY A 57 14.94 4.38 2.16
N ALA A 58 14.31 3.99 3.27
CA ALA A 58 14.80 4.28 4.62
C ALA A 58 15.88 3.29 5.07
N GLU A 59 16.73 3.72 5.99
CA GLU A 59 17.77 2.86 6.58
C GLU A 59 17.21 2.00 7.73
N SER A 60 16.15 2.48 8.38
CA SER A 60 15.51 1.82 9.51
C SER A 60 14.02 2.14 9.54
N ARG A 61 13.26 1.37 10.33
CA ARG A 61 11.84 1.65 10.57
C ARG A 61 11.63 3.07 11.12
N ALA A 62 12.44 3.51 12.07
CA ALA A 62 12.31 4.85 12.64
C ALA A 62 12.59 5.96 11.63
N ASP A 63 13.52 5.73 10.69
CA ASP A 63 13.76 6.63 9.55
C ASP A 63 12.56 6.64 8.58
N ALA A 64 11.99 5.47 8.27
CA ALA A 64 10.78 5.38 7.45
C ALA A 64 9.61 6.15 8.08
N GLU A 65 9.36 5.97 9.37
CA GLU A 65 8.29 6.68 10.10
C GLU A 65 8.48 8.21 10.05
N LYS A 66 9.71 8.71 10.21
CA LYS A 66 10.03 10.15 10.10
C LYS A 66 9.78 10.68 8.69
N ARG A 67 10.19 9.94 7.67
CA ARG A 67 9.98 10.31 6.26
C ARG A 67 8.49 10.36 5.94
N ILE A 68 7.73 9.35 6.39
CA ILE A 68 6.28 9.29 6.22
C ILE A 68 5.60 10.45 6.95
N ALA A 69 6.01 10.76 8.18
CA ALA A 69 5.49 11.89 8.96
C ALA A 69 5.67 13.26 8.29
N SER A 70 6.61 13.37 7.36
CA SER A 70 6.90 14.60 6.62
C SER A 70 6.22 14.66 5.25
N LEU A 71 5.42 13.65 4.89
CA LEU A 71 4.65 13.65 3.63
C LEU A 71 3.41 14.52 3.76
N GLU A 72 3.19 15.38 2.77
CA GLU A 72 1.91 16.08 2.58
C GLU A 72 1.03 15.20 1.68
N LEU A 73 0.02 14.56 2.28
CA LEU A 73 -0.90 13.63 1.61
C LEU A 73 -2.34 14.15 1.72
N ASP A 74 -3.08 14.14 0.62
CA ASP A 74 -4.41 14.74 0.55
C ASP A 74 -5.49 13.91 1.28
N ASP A 75 -5.48 12.58 1.10
CA ASP A 75 -6.56 11.68 1.55
C ASP A 75 -6.14 10.79 2.73
N VAL A 76 -4.93 10.98 3.25
CA VAL A 76 -4.31 10.10 4.25
C VAL A 76 -3.94 10.90 5.48
N ASP A 77 -4.61 10.59 6.59
CA ASP A 77 -4.14 11.00 7.91
C ASP A 77 -2.88 10.19 8.28
N VAL A 78 -1.73 10.84 8.11
CA VAL A 78 -0.41 10.28 8.37
C VAL A 78 -0.23 9.88 9.83
N GLU A 79 -0.73 10.68 10.77
CA GLU A 79 -0.60 10.38 12.20
C GLU A 79 -1.37 9.11 12.54
N SER A 80 -2.61 8.99 12.05
CA SER A 80 -3.40 7.77 12.22
C SER A 80 -2.75 6.57 11.53
N PHE A 81 -2.20 6.72 10.34
CA PHE A 81 -1.48 5.65 9.63
C PHE A 81 -0.28 5.12 10.44
N LEU A 82 0.50 6.01 11.06
CA LEU A 82 1.67 5.64 11.86
C LEU A 82 1.30 5.02 13.22
N ARG A 83 0.16 5.41 13.80
CA ARG A 83 -0.32 4.90 15.10
C ARG A 83 -0.91 3.49 15.02
N LEU A 84 -1.52 3.12 13.89
CA LEU A 84 -2.17 1.81 13.73
C LEU A 84 -1.14 0.70 13.57
N GLY A 85 -1.35 -0.47 14.19
CA GLY A 85 -0.51 -1.66 13.97
C GLY A 85 -0.88 -2.41 12.69
N GLY A 86 0.11 -2.96 11.99
CA GLY A 86 -0.04 -3.67 10.72
C GLY A 86 -0.08 -5.19 10.81
N GLU A 87 0.06 -5.78 11.99
CA GLU A 87 0.23 -7.22 12.19
C GLU A 87 -0.90 -8.05 11.55
N HIS A 88 -2.13 -7.53 11.55
CA HIS A 88 -3.29 -8.21 10.98
C HIS A 88 -3.47 -8.01 9.46
N TYR A 89 -2.55 -7.30 8.80
CA TYR A 89 -2.67 -6.94 7.38
C TYR A 89 -1.78 -7.76 6.44
N TYR A 90 -1.27 -8.90 6.89
CA TYR A 90 -0.32 -9.76 6.15
C TYR A 90 -0.82 -10.25 4.77
N THR A 91 -2.13 -10.27 4.51
CA THR A 91 -2.71 -10.67 3.21
C THR A 91 -2.75 -9.53 2.19
N TYR A 92 -2.70 -8.28 2.64
CA TYR A 92 -2.88 -7.12 1.77
C TYR A 92 -1.75 -6.89 0.75
N PRO A 93 -0.47 -7.19 1.05
CA PRO A 93 0.58 -7.15 0.03
C PRO A 93 0.25 -8.03 -1.20
N ALA A 94 -0.17 -9.27 -1.00
CA ALA A 94 -0.57 -10.15 -2.10
C ALA A 94 -1.77 -9.59 -2.87
N LEU A 95 -2.78 -9.08 -2.14
CA LEU A 95 -3.97 -8.48 -2.73
C LEU A 95 -3.66 -7.28 -3.63
N VAL A 96 -2.68 -6.44 -3.25
CA VAL A 96 -2.23 -5.30 -4.09
C VAL A 96 -1.70 -5.81 -5.43
N ARG A 97 -0.85 -6.85 -5.42
CA ARG A 97 -0.32 -7.45 -6.66
C ARG A 97 -1.42 -8.04 -7.54
N GLU A 98 -2.32 -8.81 -6.93
CA GLU A 98 -3.44 -9.44 -7.63
C GLU A 98 -4.32 -8.41 -8.32
N ARG A 99 -4.65 -7.32 -7.63
CA ARG A 99 -5.46 -6.24 -8.18
C ARG A 99 -4.73 -5.45 -9.25
N ALA A 100 -3.46 -5.12 -9.04
CA ALA A 100 -2.65 -4.46 -10.07
C ALA A 100 -2.65 -5.28 -11.37
N ARG A 101 -2.47 -6.61 -11.26
CA ARG A 101 -2.58 -7.53 -12.39
C ARG A 101 -3.98 -7.52 -13.01
N ALA A 102 -5.03 -7.64 -12.22
CA ALA A 102 -6.41 -7.64 -12.72
C ALA A 102 -6.79 -6.34 -13.45
N ILE A 103 -6.31 -5.19 -12.94
CA ILE A 103 -6.50 -3.88 -13.59
C ILE A 103 -5.77 -3.84 -14.94
N ARG A 104 -4.49 -4.26 -14.99
CA ARG A 104 -3.72 -4.32 -16.24
C ARG A 104 -4.35 -5.23 -17.29
N LEU A 105 -4.94 -6.34 -16.86
CA LEU A 105 -5.64 -7.29 -17.73
C LEU A 105 -7.06 -6.84 -18.10
N GLY A 106 -7.53 -5.70 -17.60
CA GLY A 106 -8.90 -5.21 -17.83
C GLY A 106 -9.99 -6.05 -17.17
N GLN A 107 -9.61 -6.93 -16.23
CA GLN A 107 -10.52 -7.80 -15.47
C GLN A 107 -11.17 -7.06 -14.30
N LEU A 108 -10.46 -6.07 -13.74
CA LEU A 108 -10.97 -5.16 -12.71
C LEU A 108 -11.02 -3.74 -13.27
N LYS A 109 -12.16 -3.06 -13.08
CA LYS A 109 -12.29 -1.64 -13.45
C LYS A 109 -12.23 -0.76 -12.22
N VAL A 110 -11.48 0.33 -12.31
CA VAL A 110 -11.41 1.34 -11.26
C VAL A 110 -12.44 2.42 -11.53
N GLU A 111 -13.33 2.65 -10.58
CA GLU A 111 -14.33 3.72 -10.63
C GLU A 111 -13.83 4.97 -9.89
N GLU A 112 -14.05 6.13 -10.49
CA GLU A 112 -13.89 7.42 -9.81
C GLU A 112 -15.00 7.59 -8.77
N PRO A 113 -14.73 8.30 -7.66
CA PRO A 113 -15.74 8.59 -6.64
C PRO A 113 -16.94 9.36 -7.20
#